data_AF-A0A948VLU2-F1
#
_entry.id   AF-A0A948VLU2-F1
#
_cell.length_a   1.000
_cell.length_b   1.000
_cell.length_c   1.000
_cell.angle_alpha   90.00
_cell.angle_beta   90.00
_cell.angle_gamma   90.00
#
_symmetry.space_group_name_H-M   'P 1'
#
loop_
_entity.id
_entity.type
_entity.pdbx_description
1 polymer ?
#
loop_
_entity_poly.entity_id
_entity_poly.type
_entity_poly.pdbx_seq_one_letter_code
_entity_poly.pdbx_strand_id
1 'polypeptide(L)'
;MSNDNPKIQVFGSGCSSCKRLHELTVQAAKELGFDSKVEYVTDIQRLMELGVMQSPVLTIDNQIVIVGYVPDMDAIKHALATGQQNSQDSKSTGCCCGGNC
;
A
#
# COMPACT_ATOMS: atom_id res chain seq x y z
N MET A 1 19.67 6.03 -17.19
CA MET A 1 18.72 6.74 -16.29
C MET A 1 17.56 5.80 -16.02
N SER A 2 17.48 5.22 -14.83
CA SER A 2 16.32 4.41 -14.43
C SER A 2 15.39 5.32 -13.64
N ASN A 3 14.42 5.94 -14.32
CA ASN A 3 13.34 6.64 -13.64
C ASN A 3 12.24 5.62 -13.34
N ASP A 4 12.41 4.92 -12.22
CA ASP A 4 11.33 4.11 -11.66
C ASP A 4 10.50 5.04 -10.77
N ASN A 5 9.46 5.64 -11.33
CA ASN A 5 8.52 6.45 -10.58
C ASN A 5 7.46 5.52 -9.98
N PRO A 6 7.34 5.42 -8.65
CA PRO A 6 6.44 4.45 -8.02
C PRO A 6 5.00 4.78 -8.37
N LYS A 7 4.23 3.82 -8.90
CA LYS A 7 2.84 4.08 -9.31
C LYS A 7 1.91 4.10 -8.10
N ILE A 8 1.37 5.27 -7.74
CA ILE A 8 0.50 5.40 -6.57
C ILE A 8 -0.97 5.36 -6.99
N GLN A 9 -1.75 4.46 -6.40
CA GLN A 9 -3.18 4.33 -6.66
C GLN A 9 -3.96 4.30 -5.34
N VAL A 10 -5.02 5.09 -5.26
CA VAL A 10 -5.93 5.14 -4.12
C VAL A 10 -7.25 4.57 -4.54
N PHE A 11 -7.68 3.49 -3.90
CA PHE A 11 -9.00 2.93 -4.10
C PHE A 11 -9.96 3.40 -3.02
N GLY A 12 -11.12 3.89 -3.42
CA GLY A 12 -12.13 4.32 -2.47
C GLY A 12 -13.50 4.49 -3.11
N SER A 13 -14.53 4.47 -2.27
CA SER A 13 -15.95 4.64 -2.64
C SER A 13 -16.42 6.09 -2.56
N GLY A 14 -15.51 7.07 -2.45
CA GLY A 14 -15.83 8.50 -2.41
C GLY A 14 -16.11 9.11 -1.02
N CYS A 15 -15.84 8.40 0.08
CA CYS A 15 -16.02 8.96 1.43
C CYS A 15 -14.99 10.08 1.75
N SER A 16 -15.35 10.99 2.67
CA SER A 16 -14.52 12.13 3.11
C SER A 16 -13.09 11.72 3.49
N SER A 17 -12.95 10.57 4.16
CA SER A 17 -11.67 10.00 4.57
C SER A 17 -10.79 9.57 3.38
N CYS A 18 -11.38 9.06 2.30
CA CYS A 18 -10.63 8.68 1.09
C CYS A 18 -10.00 9.90 0.43
N LYS A 19 -10.73 11.02 0.39
CA LYS A 19 -10.25 12.28 -0.18
C LYS A 19 -9.07 12.83 0.64
N ARG A 20 -9.17 12.75 1.98
CA ARG A 20 -8.08 13.14 2.88
C ARG A 20 -6.81 12.32 2.64
N LEU A 21 -6.94 11.00 2.51
CA LEU A 21 -5.82 10.11 2.22
C LEU A 21 -5.13 10.47 0.90
N HIS A 22 -5.92 10.73 -0.14
CA HIS A 22 -5.41 11.13 -1.45
C HIS A 22 -4.59 12.43 -1.37
N GLU A 23 -5.11 13.47 -0.71
CA GLU A 23 -4.40 14.74 -0.54
C GLU A 23 -3.07 14.57 0.22
N LEU A 24 -3.07 13.82 1.33
CA LEU A 24 -1.87 13.54 2.11
C LEU A 24 -0.83 12.78 1.29
N THR A 25 -1.28 11.83 0.46
CA THR A 25 -0.41 11.02 -0.40
C THR A 25 0.24 11.86 -1.49
N VAL A 26 -0.53 12.76 -2.12
CA VAL A 26 0.00 13.71 -3.11
C VAL A 26 1.05 14.62 -2.48
N GLN A 27 0.81 15.12 -1.27
CA GLN A 27 1.77 15.95 -0.54
C GLN A 27 3.04 15.17 -0.20
N ALA A 28 2.92 13.96 0.35
CA ALA A 28 4.04 13.11 0.70
C ALA A 28 4.90 12.73 -0.52
N ALA A 29 4.26 12.35 -1.63
CA ALA A 29 4.97 12.05 -2.88
C ALA A 29 5.75 13.26 -3.40
N LYS A 30 5.15 14.46 -3.33
CA LYS A 30 5.80 15.71 -3.71
C LYS A 30 6.96 16.08 -2.77
N GLU A 31 6.81 15.90 -1.46
CA GLU A 31 7.89 16.13 -0.49
C GLU A 31 9.10 15.21 -0.73
N LEU A 32 8.84 13.96 -1.13
CA LEU A 32 9.86 12.96 -1.44
C LEU A 32 10.47 13.15 -2.84
N GLY A 33 9.94 14.05 -3.66
CA GLY A 33 10.43 14.29 -5.02
C GLY A 33 10.01 13.22 -6.03
N PHE A 34 9.02 12.38 -5.71
CA PHE A 34 8.43 11.46 -6.66
C PHE A 34 7.41 12.20 -7.54
N ASP A 35 7.66 12.27 -8.86
CA ASP A 35 6.69 12.78 -9.85
C ASP A 35 5.58 11.75 -10.15
N SER A 36 5.14 11.04 -9.11
CA SER A 36 4.17 9.96 -9.22
C SER A 36 2.75 10.50 -9.28
N LYS A 37 2.03 10.18 -10.35
CA LYS A 37 0.63 10.56 -10.54
C LYS A 37 -0.24 9.69 -9.64
N VAL A 38 -0.82 10.29 -8.60
CA VAL A 38 -1.76 9.58 -7.72
C VAL A 38 -3.08 9.38 -8.47
N GLU A 39 -3.40 8.13 -8.80
CA GLU A 39 -4.65 7.77 -9.49
C GLU A 39 -5.73 7.34 -8.48
N TYR A 40 -6.92 7.96 -8.56
CA TYR A 40 -8.07 7.52 -7.77
C TYR A 40 -8.87 6.47 -8.55
N VAL A 41 -8.90 5.25 -8.06
CA VAL A 41 -9.51 4.11 -8.74
C VAL A 41 -10.71 3.61 -7.95
N THR A 42 -11.90 3.72 -8.52
CA THR A 42 -13.15 3.19 -7.93
C THR A 42 -13.45 1.76 -8.40
N ASP A 43 -12.48 1.10 -9.04
CA ASP A 43 -12.67 -0.18 -9.71
C ASP A 43 -12.64 -1.36 -8.72
N ILE A 44 -13.77 -2.05 -8.63
CA ILE A 44 -13.96 -3.19 -7.73
C ILE A 44 -13.17 -4.41 -8.23
N GLN A 45 -12.96 -4.56 -9.55
CA GLN A 45 -12.22 -5.69 -10.11
C GLN A 45 -10.77 -5.65 -9.64
N ARG A 46 -10.15 -4.47 -9.69
CA ARG A 46 -8.79 -4.26 -9.17
C ARG A 46 -8.66 -4.58 -7.67
N LEU A 47 -9.68 -4.22 -6.87
CA LEU A 47 -9.72 -4.58 -5.45
C LEU A 47 -9.71 -6.10 -5.24
N MET A 48 -10.51 -6.83 -6.02
CA MET A 48 -10.57 -8.30 -5.97
C MET A 48 -9.26 -8.94 -6.42
N GLU A 49 -8.63 -8.45 -7.49
CA GLU A 49 -7.31 -8.93 -7.95
C GLU A 49 -6.23 -8.78 -6.87
N LEU A 50 -6.30 -7.69 -6.10
CA LEU A 50 -5.40 -7.41 -4.99
C LEU A 50 -5.77 -8.17 -3.71
N GLY A 51 -6.94 -8.82 -3.66
CA GLY A 51 -7.41 -9.54 -2.47
C GLY A 51 -7.92 -8.63 -1.36
N VAL A 52 -8.29 -7.37 -1.68
CA VAL A 52 -8.78 -6.43 -0.68
C VAL A 52 -10.30 -6.43 -0.62
N MET A 53 -10.82 -6.75 0.56
CA MET A 53 -12.26 -6.81 0.81
C MET A 53 -12.86 -5.51 1.38
N GLN A 54 -12.02 -4.53 1.75
CA GLN A 54 -12.46 -3.29 2.40
C GLN A 54 -11.75 -2.07 1.84
N SER A 55 -12.52 -1.02 1.53
CA SER A 55 -12.02 0.29 1.10
C SER A 55 -12.22 1.34 2.20
N PRO A 56 -11.34 2.35 2.35
CA PRO A 56 -10.31 2.82 1.42
C PRO A 56 -9.01 1.99 1.42
N VAL A 57 -8.32 1.97 0.29
CA VAL A 57 -7.03 1.28 0.10
C VAL A 57 -6.05 2.22 -0.57
N LEU A 58 -4.81 2.23 -0.10
CA LEU A 58 -3.69 2.86 -0.79
C LEU A 58 -2.76 1.75 -1.28
N THR A 59 -2.41 1.82 -2.56
CA THR A 59 -1.42 0.94 -3.17
C THR A 59 -0.31 1.73 -3.83
N ILE A 60 0.91 1.19 -3.76
CA ILE A 60 2.10 1.72 -4.42
C ILE A 60 2.67 0.59 -5.26
N ASP A 61 2.85 0.81 -6.56
CA ASP A 61 3.37 -0.16 -7.52
C ASP A 61 2.62 -1.51 -7.49
N ASN A 62 1.28 -1.44 -7.53
CA ASN A 62 0.39 -2.60 -7.38
C ASN A 62 0.49 -3.35 -6.04
N GLN A 63 1.16 -2.78 -5.03
CA GLN A 63 1.24 -3.37 -3.70
C GLN A 63 0.39 -2.63 -2.69
N ILE A 64 -0.33 -3.40 -1.88
CA ILE A 64 -1.15 -2.86 -0.81
C ILE A 64 -0.24 -2.41 0.33
N VAL A 65 -0.30 -1.10 0.63
CA VAL A 65 0.38 -0.56 1.81
C VAL A 65 -0.60 -0.26 2.94
N ILE A 66 -1.86 0.08 2.61
CA ILE A 66 -2.87 0.48 3.60
C ILE A 66 -4.23 -0.02 3.19
N VAL A 67 -4.97 -0.57 4.16
CA VAL A 67 -6.33 -1.06 3.98
C VAL A 67 -7.21 -0.60 5.15
N GLY A 68 -8.36 0.00 4.84
CA GLY A 68 -9.44 0.24 5.80
C GLY A 68 -9.25 1.45 6.72
N TYR A 69 -8.16 2.21 6.63
CA TYR A 69 -7.94 3.41 7.45
C TYR A 69 -7.09 4.48 6.73
N VAL A 70 -7.03 5.67 7.34
CA VAL A 70 -6.21 6.81 6.88
C VAL A 70 -5.08 7.01 7.89
N PRO A 71 -3.82 6.71 7.55
CA PRO A 71 -2.68 6.99 8.42
C PRO A 71 -2.34 8.50 8.48
N ASP A 72 -1.39 8.83 9.35
CA ASP A 72 -0.72 10.11 9.39
C ASP A 72 0.27 10.32 8.23
N MET A 73 0.61 11.59 7.99
CA MET A 73 1.54 12.00 6.92
C MET A 73 2.93 11.37 7.04
N ASP A 74 3.41 11.15 8.26
CA ASP A 74 4.70 10.51 8.53
C ASP A 74 4.69 9.04 8.09
N ALA A 75 3.62 8.31 8.42
CA ALA A 75 3.45 6.92 8.03
C ALA A 75 3.27 6.75 6.52
N ILE A 76 2.66 7.70 5.81
CA ILE A 76 2.57 7.66 4.33
C ILE A 76 3.96 7.84 3.72
N LYS A 77 4.76 8.80 4.22
CA LYS A 77 6.15 8.98 3.79
C LYS A 77 6.96 7.72 4.04
N HIS A 78 6.77 7.09 5.20
CA HIS A 78 7.39 5.81 5.51
C HIS A 78 6.93 4.71 4.54
N ALA A 79 5.64 4.56 4.27
CA ALA A 79 5.12 3.56 3.32
C ALA A 79 5.67 3.74 1.89
N LEU A 80 5.82 4.99 1.44
CA LEU A 80 6.45 5.33 0.15
C LEU A 80 7.95 5.04 0.14
N ALA A 81 8.64 5.22 1.28
CA ALA A 81 10.08 5.00 1.40
C ALA A 81 10.46 3.53 1.65
N THR A 82 9.63 2.78 2.37
CA THR A 82 9.99 1.45 2.91
C THR A 82 9.74 0.32 1.94
N GLY A 83 8.89 0.49 0.91
CA GLY A 83 8.69 -0.48 -0.18
C GLY A 83 8.61 -1.94 0.28
N GLN A 84 7.39 -2.44 0.45
CA GLN A 84 7.04 -3.83 0.78
C GLN A 84 7.06 -4.22 2.27
N GLN A 85 5.89 -4.52 2.82
CA GLN A 85 5.73 -5.62 3.78
C GLN A 85 4.37 -6.28 3.59
N ASN A 86 4.27 -7.26 2.69
CA ASN A 86 3.67 -8.53 3.11
C ASN A 86 4.05 -9.66 2.15
N SER A 87 5.12 -10.36 2.49
CA SER A 87 5.38 -11.71 1.99
C SER A 87 6.11 -12.42 3.12
N GLN A 88 5.34 -13.24 3.84
CA GLN A 88 5.84 -14.34 4.66
C GLN A 88 6.55 -13.96 5.98
N ASP A 89 5.78 -13.59 7.03
CA ASP A 89 5.90 -14.40 8.26
C ASP A 89 5.12 -15.70 8.04
N SER A 90 5.59 -16.47 7.05
CA SER A 90 5.46 -17.90 7.09
C SER A 90 6.49 -18.32 8.11
N LYS A 91 6.14 -18.22 9.39
CA LYS A 91 6.79 -19.05 10.40
C LYS A 91 6.29 -20.48 10.21
N SER A 92 6.65 -21.06 9.07
CA SER A 92 6.83 -22.49 8.93
C SER A 92 8.06 -22.85 9.78
N THR A 93 7.90 -22.94 11.09
CA THR A 93 8.80 -23.75 11.90
C THR A 93 8.31 -25.18 11.80
N GLY A 94 8.52 -25.79 10.63
CA GLY A 94 8.70 -27.22 10.53
C GLY A 94 10.04 -27.57 11.14
N CYS A 95 10.11 -27.64 12.48
CA CYS A 95 11.18 -28.38 13.12
C CYS A 95 10.83 -29.86 13.04
N CYS A 96 11.40 -30.53 12.05
CA CYS A 96 11.64 -31.96 12.07
C CYS A 96 12.41 -32.29 13.36
N CYS A 97 11.71 -32.77 14.40
CA CYS A 97 12.33 -33.49 15.51
C CYS A 97 12.87 -34.83 14.98
N GLY A 98 14.03 -34.77 14.34
CA GLY A 98 14.93 -35.90 14.22
C GLY A 98 15.66 -36.07 15.55
N GLY A 99 15.30 -37.11 16.30
CA GLY A 99 16.19 -37.82 17.21
C GLY A 99 16.54 -37.11 18.53
N ASN A 100 15.70 -37.31 19.55
CA ASN A 100 15.98 -38.25 20.65
C ASN A 100 14.85 -38.19 21.71
N CYS A 101 13.75 -38.90 21.44
CA CYS A 101 12.89 -39.58 22.41
C CYS A 101 11.92 -40.51 21.66
#